data_AF-A0A0P7WVJ5-F1
#
_entry.id   AF-A0A0P7WVJ5-F1
#
_cell.length_a   1.000
_cell.length_b   1.000
_cell.length_c   1.000
_cell.angle_alpha   90.00
_cell.angle_beta   90.00
_cell.angle_gamma   90.00
#
_symmetry.space_group_name_H-M   'P 1'
#
loop_
_entity.id
_entity.type
_entity.pdbx_description
1 polymer ?
#
loop_
_entity_poly.entity_id
_entity_poly.type
_entity_poly.pdbx_seq_one_letter_code
_entity_poly.pdbx_strand_id
1 'polypeptide(L)'
;MEKHTIVWRAVQIEITYTPDKFAVVDHIELRTEDRAPLPVTETGYRSHFMGKGTVAHHGGAVAFVTTWLDHEAERTGWRGAQLSLF
;
A
#
# COMPACT_ATOMS: atom_id res chain seq x y z
N MET A 1 -12.93 -4.78 -9.10
CA MET A 1 -12.25 -4.53 -7.82
C MET A 1 -11.63 -5.84 -7.38
N GLU A 2 -10.33 -5.84 -7.15
CA GLU A 2 -9.53 -6.99 -6.76
C GLU A 2 -9.03 -6.77 -5.33
N LYS A 3 -9.01 -7.84 -4.53
CA LYS A 3 -8.54 -7.80 -3.15
C LYS A 3 -7.39 -8.77 -2.96
N HIS A 4 -6.37 -8.33 -2.25
CA HIS A 4 -5.22 -9.14 -1.88
C HIS A 4 -4.88 -8.90 -0.42
N THR A 5 -4.37 -9.94 0.24
CA THR A 5 -3.80 -9.83 1.58
C THR A 5 -2.35 -10.25 1.50
N ILE A 6 -1.47 -9.41 2.04
CA ILE A 6 -0.04 -9.71 2.14
C ILE A 6 0.44 -9.50 3.57
N VAL A 7 1.54 -10.15 3.92
CA VAL A 7 2.33 -9.82 5.11
C VAL A 7 3.60 -9.15 4.65
N TRP A 8 3.76 -7.86 4.98
CA TRP A 8 4.97 -7.10 4.67
C TRP A 8 5.62 -6.65 5.98
N ARG A 9 6.84 -7.13 6.23
CA ARG A 9 7.61 -6.87 7.48
C ARG A 9 6.77 -7.08 8.76
N ALA A 10 6.07 -8.22 8.82
CA ALA A 10 5.17 -8.60 9.91
C ALA A 10 3.89 -7.73 10.07
N VAL A 11 3.60 -6.82 9.13
CA VAL A 11 2.33 -6.09 9.08
C VAL A 11 1.40 -6.77 8.07
N GLN A 12 0.21 -7.16 8.50
CA GLN A 12 -0.85 -7.63 7.60
C GLN A 12 -1.50 -6.45 6.88
N ILE A 13 -1.57 -6.51 5.55
CA ILE A 13 -2.09 -5.44 4.70
C ILE A 13 -3.15 -6.01 3.76
N GLU A 14 -4.37 -5.48 3.82
CA GLU A 14 -5.38 -5.62 2.76
C GLU A 14 -5.14 -4.56 1.69
N ILE A 15 -4.96 -5.02 0.46
CA ILE A 15 -4.85 -4.22 -0.75
C ILE A 15 -6.16 -4.35 -1.51
N THR A 16 -6.84 -3.24 -1.75
CA THR A 16 -7.98 -3.18 -2.67
C THR A 16 -7.57 -2.42 -3.91
N TYR A 17 -7.55 -3.10 -5.06
CA TYR A 17 -7.24 -2.51 -6.36
C TYR A 17 -8.53 -2.32 -7.18
N THR A 18 -8.74 -1.11 -7.67
CA THR A 18 -9.80 -0.77 -8.60
C THR A 18 -9.17 -0.21 -9.88
N PRO A 19 -9.01 -1.04 -10.93
CA PRO A 19 -8.59 -0.56 -12.24
C PRO A 19 -9.66 0.37 -12.82
N ASP A 20 -9.25 1.30 -13.69
CA ASP A 20 -10.16 2.14 -14.47
C ASP A 20 -11.21 2.89 -13.63
N LYS A 21 -10.83 3.30 -12.42
CA LYS A 21 -11.68 4.13 -11.59
C LYS A 21 -11.94 5.46 -12.30
N PHE A 22 -13.22 5.80 -12.43
CA PHE A 22 -13.69 6.93 -13.25
C PHE A 22 -13.22 6.87 -14.73
N ALA A 23 -12.89 5.69 -15.25
CA ALA A 23 -12.36 5.43 -16.59
C ALA A 23 -10.99 6.07 -16.92
N VAL A 24 -10.30 6.68 -15.95
CA VAL A 24 -9.08 7.46 -16.20
C VAL A 24 -7.91 7.14 -15.27
N VAL A 25 -8.16 6.56 -14.09
CA VAL A 25 -7.11 6.31 -13.09
C VAL A 25 -7.22 4.91 -12.50
N ASP A 26 -6.06 4.36 -12.14
CA ASP A 26 -5.98 3.21 -11.27
C ASP A 26 -6.06 3.68 -9.82
N HIS A 27 -6.73 2.89 -8.97
CA HIS A 27 -6.90 3.22 -7.55
C HIS A 27 -6.50 2.04 -6.68
N ILE A 28 -5.63 2.30 -5.70
CA ILE A 28 -5.24 1.36 -4.66
C ILE A 28 -5.63 1.90 -3.30
N GLU A 29 -6.24 1.04 -2.49
CA GLU A 29 -6.43 1.25 -1.05
C GLU A 29 -5.58 0.26 -0.27
N LEU A 30 -4.89 0.75 0.75
CA LEU A 30 -4.20 -0.04 1.75
C LEU A 30 -4.95 0.07 3.07
N ARG A 31 -5.15 -1.07 3.75
CA ARG A 31 -5.67 -1.16 5.11
C ARG A 31 -4.82 -2.14 5.90
N THR A 32 -4.31 -1.71 7.04
CA THR A 32 -3.60 -2.59 7.97
C THR A 32 -4.51 -3.03 9.11
N GLU A 33 -4.15 -4.16 9.72
CA GLU A 33 -4.72 -4.58 10.99
C GLU A 33 -4.33 -3.59 12.11
N ASP A 34 -5.23 -3.37 13.07
CA ASP A 34 -5.04 -2.48 14.23
C ASP A 34 -4.53 -1.07 13.91
N ARG A 35 -4.77 -0.59 12.68
CA ARG A 35 -4.28 0.72 12.20
C ARG A 35 -2.76 0.84 12.27
N ALA A 36 -2.05 -0.29 12.16
CA ALA A 36 -0.60 -0.32 12.18
C ALA A 36 -0.03 0.63 11.09
N PRO A 37 0.92 1.53 11.44
CA PRO A 37 1.46 2.48 10.49
C PRO A 37 2.29 1.79 9.40
N LEU A 38 2.36 2.43 8.25
CA LEU A 38 3.21 2.09 7.11
C LEU A 38 4.06 3.31 6.74
N PRO A 39 5.13 3.16 5.94
CA PRO A 39 5.90 4.31 5.44
C PRO A 39 5.04 5.37 4.71
N VAL A 40 3.88 4.97 4.19
CA VAL A 40 2.97 5.81 3.39
C VAL A 40 1.74 6.31 4.15
N THR A 41 1.55 5.87 5.41
CA THR A 41 0.43 6.28 6.25
C THR A 41 0.67 5.99 7.74
N GLU A 42 0.36 6.94 8.61
CA GLU A 42 0.44 6.75 10.07
C GLU A 42 -0.80 6.05 10.65
N THR A 43 -1.92 6.03 9.92
CA THR A 43 -3.22 5.53 10.41
C THR A 43 -3.52 4.11 9.96
N GLY A 44 -2.62 3.49 9.20
CA GLY A 44 -2.85 2.20 8.58
C GLY A 44 -3.79 2.21 7.37
N TYR A 45 -4.33 3.38 7.00
CA TYR A 45 -5.15 3.54 5.80
C TYR A 45 -4.50 4.49 4.80
N ARG A 46 -4.46 4.09 3.53
CA ARG A 46 -3.99 4.94 2.43
C ARG A 46 -4.84 4.73 1.19
N SER A 47 -5.34 5.82 0.62
CA SER A 47 -5.97 5.84 -0.70
C SER A 47 -5.00 6.49 -1.69
N HIS A 48 -4.66 5.79 -2.78
CA HIS A 48 -3.68 6.25 -3.75
C HIS A 48 -4.19 6.08 -5.18
N PHE A 49 -4.17 7.18 -5.94
CA PHE A 49 -4.57 7.23 -7.34
C PHE A 49 -3.35 7.40 -8.23
N MET A 50 -3.35 6.73 -9.37
CA MET A 50 -2.25 6.75 -10.34
C MET A 50 -2.79 6.63 -11.76
N GLY A 51 -1.91 6.86 -12.74
CA GLY A 51 -2.26 6.69 -14.15
C GLY A 51 -2.84 5.31 -14.44
N LYS A 52 -3.82 5.24 -15.34
CA LYS A 52 -4.40 4.00 -15.82
C LYS A 52 -3.30 3.04 -16.31
N GLY A 53 -3.37 1.79 -15.87
CA GLY A 53 -2.45 0.73 -16.29
C GLY A 53 -1.09 0.74 -15.59
N THR A 54 -0.81 1.71 -14.70
CA THR A 54 0.42 1.70 -13.89
C THR A 54 0.52 0.41 -13.07
N VAL A 55 -0.57 -0.02 -12.43
CA VAL A 55 -0.54 -1.22 -11.59
C VAL A 55 -0.25 -2.47 -12.44
N ALA A 56 -0.87 -2.58 -13.61
CA ALA A 56 -0.62 -3.67 -14.55
C ALA A 56 0.83 -3.67 -15.06
N HIS A 57 1.38 -2.49 -15.39
CA HIS A 57 2.77 -2.34 -15.84
C HIS A 57 3.79 -2.80 -14.78
N HIS A 58 3.48 -2.58 -13.50
CA HIS A 58 4.30 -3.03 -12.38
C HIS A 58 4.13 -4.51 -12.02
N GLY A 59 3.39 -5.30 -12.82
CA GLY A 59 3.19 -6.73 -12.57
C GLY A 59 2.03 -7.04 -11.61
N GLY A 60 1.12 -6.09 -11.40
CA GLY A 60 -0.09 -6.26 -10.59
C GLY A 60 -0.03 -5.56 -9.23
N ALA A 61 -1.18 -5.56 -8.53
CA ALA A 61 -1.38 -4.79 -7.29
C ALA A 61 -0.40 -5.18 -6.17
N VAL A 62 -0.16 -6.47 -5.98
CA VAL A 62 0.80 -6.95 -4.96
C VAL A 62 2.22 -6.47 -5.25
N ALA A 63 2.70 -6.66 -6.47
CA ALA A 63 4.06 -6.25 -6.86
C ALA A 63 4.24 -4.73 -6.74
N PHE A 64 3.29 -3.95 -7.25
CA PHE A 64 3.29 -2.50 -7.13
C PHE A 64 3.36 -2.04 -5.67
N VAL A 65 2.48 -2.57 -4.80
CA VAL A 65 2.43 -2.16 -3.40
C VAL A 65 3.69 -2.55 -2.64
N THR A 66 4.22 -3.76 -2.84
CA THR A 66 5.45 -4.19 -2.18
C THR A 66 6.62 -3.29 -2.57
N THR A 67 6.83 -3.03 -3.87
CA THR A 67 7.89 -2.13 -4.34
C THR A 67 7.71 -0.71 -3.82
N TRP A 68 6.48 -0.21 -3.80
CA TRP A 68 6.18 1.12 -3.28
C TRP A 68 6.49 1.24 -1.78
N LEU A 69 6.10 0.26 -0.98
CA LEU A 69 6.38 0.24 0.46
C LEU A 69 7.88 0.11 0.75
N ASP A 70 8.61 -0.72 0.00
CA ASP A 70 10.07 -0.85 0.17
C ASP A 70 10.80 0.46 -0.18
N HIS A 71 10.44 1.10 -1.30
CA HIS A 71 11.00 2.40 -1.69
C HIS A 71 10.73 3.48 -0.64
N GLU A 72 9.49 3.57 -0.16
CA GLU A 72 9.12 4.59 0.83
C GLU A 72 9.75 4.31 2.21
N ALA A 73 9.91 3.03 2.57
CA ALA A 73 10.63 2.65 3.78
C ALA A 73 12.09 3.09 3.74
N GLU A 74 12.76 2.88 2.61
CA GLU A 74 14.14 3.32 2.40
C GLU A 74 14.24 4.84 2.42
N ARG A 75 13.41 5.53 1.64
CA ARG A 75 13.41 6.99 1.49
C ARG A 75 13.17 7.72 2.81
N THR A 76 12.32 7.18 3.68
CA THR A 76 11.95 7.79 4.97
C THR A 76 12.79 7.26 6.14
N GLY A 77 13.62 6.23 5.92
CA GLY A 77 14.30 5.51 6.99
C GLY A 77 13.36 4.73 7.92
N TRP A 78 12.14 4.43 7.46
CA TRP A 78 11.14 3.68 8.23
C TRP A 78 11.58 2.22 8.41
N ARG A 79 11.65 1.76 9.66
CA ARG A 79 12.14 0.41 10.02
C ARG A 79 11.06 -0.50 10.62
N GLY A 80 9.84 -0.02 10.78
CA GLY A 80 8.76 -0.74 11.44
C GLY A 80 7.84 0.22 12.17
N ALA A 81 6.70 -0.29 12.62
CA ALA A 81 5.90 0.39 13.63
C ALA A 81 6.76 0.50 14.89
N GLN A 82 7.43 1.65 15.07
CA GLN A 82 8.10 1.94 16.31
C GLN A 82 7.00 1.96 17.37
N LEU A 83 7.03 0.97 18.27
CA LEU A 83 6.22 0.99 19.48
C LEU A 83 6.60 2.27 20.22
N SER A 84 5.82 3.33 20.02
CA SER A 84 5.90 4.49 20.88
C SER A 84 5.31 4.02 22.21
N LEU A 85 6.20 3.57 23.10
CA LEU A 85 5.89 3.39 24.51
C LEU A 85 5.56 4.79 25.05
N PHE A 86 4.28 5.12 25.03
CA PHE A 86 3.70 6.16 25.88
C PHE A 86 3.06 5.48 27.09
#